data_AF-A0A2D8QXF2-F1
#
_entry.id   AF-A0A2D8QXF2-F1
#
_cell.length_a   1.000
_cell.length_b   1.000
_cell.length_c   1.000
_cell.angle_alpha   90.00
_cell.angle_beta   90.00
_cell.angle_gamma   90.00
#
_symmetry.space_group_name_H-M   'P 1'
#
loop_
_entity.id
_entity.type
_entity.pdbx_description
1 polymer ?
#
loop_
_entity_poly.entity_id
_entity_poly.type
_entity_poly.pdbx_seq_one_letter_code
_entity_poly.pdbx_strand_id
1 'polypeptide(L)'
;MSNKYVPAYVAAYSDSSFTNPHDVALPNDPPDCKGTFTHMGAKYWGFETARHKATTLNADKSGFRFDHNAHHWLKLGLVTPAIVKEIQISTRWFTGNQVLSIAVILFREGVPIEILKRTPLKPDSEHSFRIKPTEADECLVRCFHEGGIARINLMGQLLSEEPRANILEDAVISHVSNEHYGKPKDALDGNREVDYMLGWESARTGFGEQALFHLKNPAIIQEIVVDTYM
;
A
#
# COMPACT_ATOMS: atom_id res chain seq x y z
N MET A 1 5.13 1.77 -28.64
CA MET A 1 5.65 2.07 -27.28
C MET A 1 5.21 0.94 -26.36
N SER A 2 6.12 0.39 -25.54
CA SER A 2 5.83 -0.80 -24.72
C SER A 2 4.75 -0.51 -23.66
N ASN A 3 3.85 -1.47 -23.41
CA ASN A 3 2.88 -1.47 -22.32
C ASN A 3 3.26 -2.63 -21.39
N LYS A 4 4.25 -2.39 -20.53
CA LYS A 4 4.84 -3.39 -19.63
C LYS A 4 4.40 -3.12 -18.20
N TYR A 5 4.54 -4.12 -17.34
CA TYR A 5 4.34 -3.95 -15.90
C TYR A 5 5.27 -2.86 -15.36
N VAL A 6 4.71 -1.96 -14.55
CA VAL A 6 5.41 -0.92 -13.80
C VAL A 6 5.58 -1.45 -12.37
N PRO A 7 6.82 -1.70 -11.91
CA PRO A 7 7.07 -2.14 -10.55
C PRO A 7 6.55 -1.14 -9.53
N ALA A 8 5.78 -1.63 -8.55
CA ALA A 8 5.19 -0.83 -7.51
C ALA A 8 5.20 -1.59 -6.18
N TYR A 9 5.06 -0.85 -5.08
CA TYR A 9 4.96 -1.38 -3.73
C TYR A 9 3.84 -0.67 -2.97
N VAL A 10 3.27 -1.31 -1.96
CA VAL A 10 2.30 -0.65 -1.08
C VAL A 10 3.04 0.32 -0.15
N ALA A 11 2.81 1.61 -0.33
CA ALA A 11 3.40 2.69 0.45
C ALA A 11 2.60 2.99 1.73
N ALA A 12 1.27 2.88 1.67
CA ALA A 12 0.40 3.06 2.83
C ALA A 12 -0.96 2.43 2.58
N TYR A 13 -1.71 2.13 3.63
CA TYR A 13 -3.07 1.61 3.54
C TYR A 13 -3.88 1.92 4.80
N SER A 14 -5.20 1.86 4.67
CA SER A 14 -6.13 2.22 5.75
C SER A 14 -6.50 1.07 6.69
N ASP A 15 -6.37 -0.18 6.23
CA ASP A 15 -6.77 -1.39 6.95
C ASP A 15 -6.14 -2.62 6.28
N SER A 16 -5.86 -3.68 7.04
CA SER A 16 -5.35 -4.95 6.53
C SER A 16 -5.76 -6.09 7.46
N SER A 17 -7.02 -6.10 7.89
CA SER A 17 -7.47 -6.94 9.01
C SER A 17 -7.33 -8.45 8.76
N PHE A 18 -7.30 -8.89 7.49
CA PHE A 18 -7.40 -10.31 7.15
C PHE A 18 -6.25 -10.86 6.30
N THR A 19 -5.51 -10.02 5.59
CA THR A 19 -4.48 -10.44 4.62
C THR A 19 -3.24 -9.56 4.71
N ASN A 20 -2.13 -10.04 4.11
CA ASN A 20 -0.93 -9.23 3.91
C ASN A 20 -1.14 -8.29 2.71
N PRO A 21 -1.33 -6.98 2.91
CA PRO A 21 -1.69 -6.06 1.83
C PRO A 21 -0.59 -5.91 0.79
N HIS A 22 0.68 -6.18 1.13
CA HIS A 22 1.82 -6.04 0.21
C HIS A 22 1.76 -7.02 -0.97
N ASP A 23 1.13 -8.18 -0.76
CA ASP A 23 0.89 -9.18 -1.80
C ASP A 23 0.07 -8.62 -2.98
N VAL A 24 -0.72 -7.56 -2.74
CA VAL A 24 -1.57 -6.95 -3.77
C VAL A 24 -0.77 -6.27 -4.88
N ALA A 25 0.47 -5.82 -4.59
CA ALA A 25 1.31 -5.12 -5.56
C ALA A 25 2.23 -6.08 -6.36
N LEU A 26 2.29 -7.36 -5.96
CA LEU A 26 3.10 -8.36 -6.63
C LEU A 26 2.51 -8.69 -8.02
N PRO A 27 3.38 -8.83 -9.06
CA PRO A 27 2.91 -9.03 -10.43
C PRO A 27 2.32 -10.42 -10.68
N ASN A 28 2.62 -11.38 -9.81
CA ASN A 28 2.24 -12.78 -9.96
C ASN A 28 0.72 -12.98 -9.95
N ASP A 29 0.25 -14.09 -10.52
CA ASP A 29 -1.14 -14.47 -10.36
C ASP A 29 -1.42 -14.83 -8.88
N PRO A 30 -2.49 -14.29 -8.28
CA PRO A 30 -2.88 -14.64 -6.93
C PRO A 30 -3.10 -16.15 -6.80
N PRO A 31 -2.40 -16.85 -5.90
CA PRO A 31 -2.58 -18.28 -5.70
C PRO A 31 -3.95 -18.59 -5.09
N ASP A 32 -4.51 -19.76 -5.40
CA ASP A 32 -5.66 -20.26 -4.66
C ASP A 32 -5.21 -20.73 -3.27
N CYS A 33 -5.70 -20.07 -2.23
CA CYS A 33 -5.39 -20.36 -0.84
C CYS A 33 -6.45 -21.24 -0.16
N LYS A 34 -7.44 -21.79 -0.89
CA LYS A 34 -8.50 -22.63 -0.30
C LYS A 34 -7.95 -23.74 0.57
N GLY A 35 -8.57 -23.92 1.73
CA GLY A 35 -8.18 -24.96 2.70
C GLY A 35 -6.90 -24.64 3.48
N THR A 36 -6.25 -23.50 3.22
CA THR A 36 -5.14 -22.99 4.03
C THR A 36 -5.68 -22.03 5.09
N PHE A 37 -5.14 -22.10 6.29
CA PHE A 37 -5.58 -21.29 7.43
C PHE A 37 -4.39 -20.59 8.09
N THR A 38 -4.63 -19.39 8.58
CA THR A 38 -3.76 -18.65 9.50
C THR A 38 -4.44 -18.59 10.87
N HIS A 39 -3.80 -17.95 11.85
CA HIS A 39 -4.42 -17.67 13.14
C HIS A 39 -5.62 -16.70 13.04
N MET A 40 -5.80 -16.02 11.88
CA MET A 40 -6.90 -15.10 11.59
C MET A 40 -8.05 -15.75 10.80
N GLY A 41 -7.95 -17.04 10.46
CA GLY A 41 -8.97 -17.77 9.70
C GLY A 41 -8.45 -18.27 8.34
N ALA A 42 -9.33 -18.37 7.35
CA ALA A 42 -8.94 -18.80 6.00
C ALA A 42 -7.91 -17.82 5.42
N LYS A 43 -6.81 -18.36 4.87
CA LYS A 43 -5.77 -17.54 4.25
C LYS A 43 -6.30 -16.99 2.92
N TYR A 44 -6.12 -15.69 2.72
CA TYR A 44 -6.34 -15.01 1.43
C TYR A 44 -5.08 -14.26 1.00
N TRP A 45 -4.99 -13.98 -0.29
CA TRP A 45 -3.91 -13.21 -0.91
C TRP A 45 -4.38 -11.78 -1.21
N GLY A 46 -3.51 -10.79 -1.01
CA GLY A 46 -3.76 -9.40 -1.39
C GLY A 46 -4.25 -8.52 -0.24
N PHE A 47 -5.16 -7.59 -0.52
CA PHE A 47 -5.67 -6.59 0.43
C PHE A 47 -7.13 -6.90 0.79
N GLU A 48 -7.42 -7.18 2.06
CA GLU A 48 -8.79 -7.37 2.56
C GLU A 48 -9.03 -6.63 3.89
N THR A 49 -10.15 -5.92 3.95
CA THR A 49 -10.47 -5.03 5.07
C THR A 49 -11.56 -5.57 6.00
N ALA A 50 -11.58 -5.06 7.24
CA ALA A 50 -12.75 -5.18 8.12
C ALA A 50 -14.03 -4.68 7.45
N ARG A 51 -15.18 -5.24 7.85
CA ARG A 51 -16.52 -4.85 7.38
C ARG A 51 -17.06 -3.66 8.15
N HIS A 52 -18.11 -3.05 7.61
CA HIS A 52 -18.96 -2.05 8.28
C HIS A 52 -18.31 -0.68 8.55
N LYS A 53 -17.26 -0.31 7.82
CA LYS A 53 -16.73 1.07 7.87
C LYS A 53 -17.80 2.10 7.51
N ALA A 54 -18.68 1.75 6.56
CA ALA A 54 -19.80 2.59 6.14
C ALA A 54 -20.99 2.61 7.11
N THR A 55 -21.00 1.80 8.16
CA THR A 55 -22.15 1.67 9.08
C THR A 55 -21.80 2.16 10.47
N THR A 56 -22.56 3.12 10.99
CA THR A 56 -22.41 3.62 12.37
C THR A 56 -23.74 3.48 13.10
N LEU A 57 -23.74 2.89 14.30
CA LEU A 57 -24.92 2.84 15.15
C LEU A 57 -25.26 4.22 15.68
N ASN A 58 -26.55 4.54 15.77
CA ASN A 58 -27.02 5.75 16.44
C ASN A 58 -26.69 5.67 17.95
N ALA A 59 -26.51 6.82 18.59
CA ALA A 59 -26.13 6.89 20.02
C ALA A 59 -27.15 6.20 20.94
N ASP A 60 -28.44 6.24 20.58
CA ASP A 60 -29.55 5.60 21.28
C ASP A 60 -29.78 4.13 20.89
N LYS A 61 -28.98 3.59 19.96
CA LYS A 61 -29.09 2.24 19.39
C LYS A 61 -30.43 1.94 18.70
N SER A 62 -31.21 2.96 18.33
CA SER A 62 -32.50 2.77 17.64
C SER A 62 -32.36 2.37 16.17
N GLY A 63 -31.16 2.52 15.59
CA GLY A 63 -30.85 2.20 14.21
C GLY A 63 -29.40 2.47 13.84
N PHE A 64 -29.12 2.57 12.55
CA PHE A 64 -27.80 2.87 12.02
C PHE A 64 -27.85 3.93 10.90
N ARG A 65 -26.75 4.66 10.75
CA ARG A 65 -26.48 5.53 9.59
C ARG A 65 -25.54 4.81 8.63
N PHE A 66 -25.84 4.93 7.34
CA PHE A 66 -24.98 4.45 6.27
C PHE A 66 -24.31 5.63 5.54
N ASP A 67 -22.98 5.64 5.50
CA ASP A 67 -22.20 6.57 4.69
C ASP A 67 -21.80 5.91 3.37
N HIS A 68 -22.50 6.26 2.29
CA HIS A 68 -22.25 5.72 0.96
C HIS A 68 -20.84 6.06 0.42
N ASN A 69 -20.19 7.10 0.95
CA ASN A 69 -18.87 7.55 0.51
C ASN A 69 -17.74 7.03 1.40
N ALA A 70 -18.05 6.32 2.48
CA ALA A 70 -17.04 5.64 3.27
C ALA A 70 -16.29 4.63 2.40
N HIS A 71 -14.96 4.67 2.49
CA HIS A 71 -14.09 3.79 1.74
C HIS A 71 -12.82 3.51 2.55
N HIS A 72 -12.29 2.32 2.37
CA HIS A 72 -10.90 2.05 2.67
C HIS A 72 -10.03 2.53 1.52
N TRP A 73 -8.72 2.60 1.72
CA TRP A 73 -7.79 2.99 0.69
C TRP A 73 -6.46 2.24 0.84
N LEU A 74 -5.77 2.10 -0.28
CA LEU A 74 -4.38 1.72 -0.37
C LEU A 74 -3.64 2.65 -1.34
N LYS A 75 -2.41 3.00 -1.00
CA LYS A 75 -1.53 3.86 -1.78
C LYS A 75 -0.33 3.02 -2.23
N LEU A 76 -0.09 3.01 -3.53
CA LEU A 76 1.06 2.37 -4.15
C LEU A 76 2.10 3.44 -4.50
N GLY A 77 3.36 3.18 -4.19
CA GLY A 77 4.50 3.91 -4.75
C GLY A 77 5.05 3.16 -5.95
N LEU A 78 5.43 3.87 -7.01
CA LEU A 78 6.13 3.29 -8.15
C LEU A 78 7.63 3.32 -7.88
N VAL A 79 8.32 2.20 -8.12
CA VAL A 79 9.78 2.10 -7.90
C VAL A 79 10.54 3.12 -8.76
N THR A 80 10.05 3.34 -9.97
CA THR A 80 10.51 4.40 -10.87
C THR A 80 9.28 5.09 -11.43
N PRO A 81 9.26 6.43 -11.52
CA PRO A 81 8.16 7.13 -12.17
C PRO A 81 7.89 6.58 -13.58
N ALA A 82 6.64 6.58 -13.99
CA ALA A 82 6.22 5.94 -15.23
C ALA A 82 5.04 6.66 -15.90
N ILE A 83 4.94 6.48 -17.21
CA ILE A 83 3.71 6.79 -17.96
C ILE A 83 2.79 5.57 -17.87
N VAL A 84 1.78 5.65 -17.00
CA VAL A 84 0.74 4.62 -16.83
C VAL A 84 -0.30 4.76 -17.95
N LYS A 85 -0.65 3.64 -18.57
CA LYS A 85 -1.59 3.55 -19.71
C LYS A 85 -2.75 2.61 -19.44
N GLU A 86 -2.60 1.71 -18.48
CA GLU A 86 -3.64 0.76 -18.09
C GLU A 86 -3.46 0.38 -16.61
N ILE A 87 -4.59 0.17 -15.94
CA ILE A 87 -4.66 -0.32 -14.56
C ILE A 87 -5.38 -1.65 -14.59
N GLN A 88 -4.78 -2.69 -14.03
CA GLN A 88 -5.35 -4.03 -13.93
C GLN A 88 -5.67 -4.34 -12.47
N ILE A 89 -6.88 -4.82 -12.20
CA ILE A 89 -7.38 -5.14 -10.86
C ILE A 89 -7.93 -6.56 -10.87
N SER A 90 -7.37 -7.41 -10.02
CA SER A 90 -7.86 -8.77 -9.80
C SER A 90 -8.66 -8.83 -8.50
N THR A 91 -9.87 -9.37 -8.58
CA THR A 91 -10.68 -9.79 -7.42
C THR A 91 -10.69 -11.32 -7.29
N ARG A 92 -9.70 -12.01 -7.89
CA ARG A 92 -9.61 -13.47 -7.83
C ARG A 92 -9.78 -14.00 -6.41
N TRP A 93 -10.48 -15.12 -6.30
CA TRP A 93 -10.79 -15.84 -5.05
C TRP A 93 -11.77 -15.13 -4.10
N PHE A 94 -12.05 -13.84 -4.31
CA PHE A 94 -13.11 -13.12 -3.61
C PHE A 94 -14.44 -13.29 -4.35
N THR A 95 -15.25 -14.27 -3.92
CA THR A 95 -16.50 -14.70 -4.60
C THR A 95 -17.78 -14.13 -3.99
N GLY A 96 -17.66 -13.07 -3.19
CA GLY A 96 -18.79 -12.44 -2.48
C GLY A 96 -18.36 -11.40 -1.46
N ASN A 97 -17.09 -11.41 -1.06
CA ASN A 97 -16.42 -10.43 -0.20
C ASN A 97 -15.39 -9.58 -0.98
N GLN A 98 -15.46 -9.51 -2.29
CA GLN A 98 -14.63 -8.60 -3.08
C GLN A 98 -14.99 -7.14 -2.80
N VAL A 99 -14.03 -6.23 -2.99
CA VAL A 99 -14.33 -4.81 -3.11
C VAL A 99 -15.32 -4.59 -4.25
N LEU A 100 -16.44 -3.95 -3.97
CA LEU A 100 -17.54 -3.81 -4.94
C LEU A 100 -17.29 -2.70 -5.96
N SER A 101 -16.57 -1.64 -5.57
CA SER A 101 -16.19 -0.58 -6.50
C SER A 101 -14.95 0.17 -6.04
N ILE A 102 -14.21 0.70 -7.01
CA ILE A 102 -12.98 1.45 -6.75
C ILE A 102 -12.99 2.81 -7.44
N ALA A 103 -12.24 3.76 -6.89
CA ALA A 103 -11.79 4.95 -7.62
C ALA A 103 -10.26 4.99 -7.58
N VAL A 104 -9.63 5.50 -8.63
CA VAL A 104 -8.18 5.56 -8.75
C VAL A 104 -7.70 6.96 -9.08
N ILE A 105 -6.71 7.41 -8.32
CA ILE A 105 -6.03 8.69 -8.49
C ILE A 105 -4.55 8.40 -8.64
N LEU A 106 -3.94 8.89 -9.72
CA LEU A 106 -2.48 8.89 -9.87
C LEU A 106 -1.92 10.20 -9.36
N PHE A 107 -0.67 10.19 -8.90
CA PHE A 107 0.05 11.38 -8.48
C PHE A 107 1.36 11.48 -9.23
N ARG A 108 1.73 12.71 -9.55
CA ARG A 108 3.08 13.08 -10.00
C ARG A 108 3.56 14.22 -9.13
N GLU A 109 4.63 14.00 -8.37
CA GLU A 109 5.19 15.00 -7.45
C GLU A 109 4.12 15.60 -6.51
N GLY A 110 3.21 14.75 -6.02
CA GLY A 110 2.11 15.13 -5.13
C GLY A 110 0.90 15.78 -5.82
N VAL A 111 0.93 16.01 -7.14
CA VAL A 111 -0.21 16.56 -7.90
C VAL A 111 -1.18 15.42 -8.27
N PRO A 112 -2.44 15.44 -7.76
CA PRO A 112 -3.40 14.38 -8.02
C PRO A 112 -4.06 14.48 -9.40
N ILE A 113 -4.23 13.34 -10.05
CA ILE A 113 -4.93 13.18 -11.33
C ILE A 113 -5.96 12.05 -11.17
N GLU A 114 -7.25 12.39 -11.15
CA GLU A 114 -8.32 11.38 -11.09
C GLU A 114 -8.38 10.61 -12.42
N ILE A 115 -8.16 9.30 -12.34
CA ILE A 115 -8.09 8.42 -13.51
C ILE A 115 -9.36 7.60 -13.66
N LEU A 116 -9.84 7.02 -12.56
CA LEU A 116 -11.08 6.27 -12.51
C LEU A 116 -11.97 6.87 -11.43
N LYS A 117 -13.17 7.28 -11.83
CA LYS A 117 -14.28 7.50 -10.90
C LYS A 117 -14.73 6.16 -10.32
N ARG A 118 -15.62 6.20 -9.33
CA ARG A 118 -16.19 5.01 -8.69
C ARG A 118 -16.74 4.02 -9.72
N THR A 119 -15.99 2.95 -9.94
CA THR A 119 -16.20 1.96 -11.01
C THR A 119 -16.45 0.59 -10.36
N PRO A 120 -17.51 -0.14 -10.74
CA PRO A 120 -17.84 -1.42 -10.14
C PRO A 120 -16.86 -2.52 -10.54
N LEU A 121 -16.65 -3.47 -9.63
CA LEU A 121 -15.90 -4.70 -9.84
C LEU A 121 -16.83 -5.92 -9.71
N LYS A 122 -16.46 -7.02 -10.38
CA LYS A 122 -17.13 -8.31 -10.31
C LYS A 122 -16.41 -9.23 -9.31
N PRO A 123 -17.11 -10.20 -8.70
CA PRO A 123 -16.47 -11.26 -7.92
C PRO A 123 -15.53 -12.10 -8.81
N ASP A 124 -14.43 -12.58 -8.23
CA ASP A 124 -13.51 -13.55 -8.84
C ASP A 124 -13.16 -13.26 -10.32
N SER A 125 -12.72 -12.03 -10.59
CA SER A 125 -12.57 -11.51 -11.95
C SER A 125 -11.31 -10.69 -12.13
N GLU A 126 -10.77 -10.72 -13.35
CA GLU A 126 -9.74 -9.77 -13.80
C GLU A 126 -10.41 -8.58 -14.48
N HIS A 127 -9.99 -7.37 -14.12
CA HIS A 127 -10.48 -6.12 -14.68
C HIS A 127 -9.31 -5.36 -15.28
N SER A 128 -9.47 -4.86 -16.50
CA SER A 128 -8.49 -4.03 -17.18
C SER A 128 -9.15 -2.70 -17.57
N PHE A 129 -8.51 -1.60 -17.13
CA PHE A 129 -8.97 -0.24 -17.39
C PHE A 129 -7.89 0.49 -18.18
N ARG A 130 -8.12 0.69 -19.49
CA ARG A 130 -7.26 1.55 -20.32
C ARG A 130 -7.55 3.01 -20.03
N ILE A 131 -6.49 3.80 -19.89
CA ILE A 131 -6.57 5.19 -19.47
C ILE A 131 -5.79 6.08 -20.43
N LYS A 132 -5.98 7.39 -20.33
CA LYS A 132 -5.10 8.34 -21.01
C LYS A 132 -3.68 8.16 -20.43
N PRO A 133 -2.62 8.05 -21.26
CA PRO A 133 -1.26 7.98 -20.78
C PRO A 133 -0.97 9.13 -19.80
N THR A 134 -0.57 8.78 -18.58
CA THR A 134 -0.43 9.71 -17.45
C THR A 134 0.89 9.42 -16.74
N GLU A 135 1.74 10.43 -16.58
CA GLU A 135 2.94 10.35 -15.75
C GLU A 135 2.55 10.26 -14.27
N ALA A 136 3.17 9.34 -13.55
CA ALA A 136 2.91 9.12 -12.14
C ALA A 136 4.13 8.56 -11.41
N ASP A 137 4.22 8.86 -10.12
CA ASP A 137 5.11 8.22 -9.13
C ASP A 137 4.32 7.53 -8.00
N GLU A 138 3.03 7.84 -7.84
CA GLU A 138 2.16 7.15 -6.88
C GLU A 138 0.75 6.88 -7.43
N CYS A 139 0.05 5.93 -6.82
CA CYS A 139 -1.32 5.57 -7.15
C CYS A 139 -2.14 5.34 -5.87
N LEU A 140 -3.19 6.12 -5.65
CA LEU A 140 -4.18 5.91 -4.61
C LEU A 140 -5.39 5.16 -5.16
N VAL A 141 -5.72 4.04 -4.53
CA VAL A 141 -6.92 3.26 -4.82
C VAL A 141 -7.87 3.36 -3.64
N ARG A 142 -9.05 3.95 -3.88
CA ARG A 142 -10.15 4.01 -2.91
C ARG A 142 -11.05 2.80 -3.13
N CYS A 143 -11.29 2.04 -2.08
CA CYS A 143 -12.07 0.80 -2.06
C CYS A 143 -13.39 1.03 -1.32
N PHE A 144 -14.49 1.06 -2.06
CA PHE A 144 -15.81 1.31 -1.50
C PHE A 144 -16.55 0.01 -1.21
N HIS A 145 -17.32 0.02 -0.12
CA HIS A 145 -18.10 -1.12 0.39
C HIS A 145 -17.29 -2.29 0.96
N GLU A 146 -16.08 -2.00 1.45
CA GLU A 146 -15.18 -2.95 2.12
C GLU A 146 -14.88 -4.22 1.30
N GLY A 147 -14.00 -5.10 1.80
CA GLY A 147 -13.71 -6.39 1.18
C GLY A 147 -12.32 -6.48 0.54
N GLY A 148 -12.18 -7.43 -0.40
CA GLY A 148 -10.90 -7.90 -0.91
C GLY A 148 -10.54 -7.48 -2.34
N ILE A 149 -9.26 -7.20 -2.56
CA ILE A 149 -8.60 -7.10 -3.87
C ILE A 149 -7.37 -8.00 -3.83
N ALA A 150 -7.24 -8.89 -4.81
CA ALA A 150 -6.15 -9.85 -4.86
C ALA A 150 -4.88 -9.26 -5.50
N ARG A 151 -5.01 -8.38 -6.50
CA ARG A 151 -3.88 -7.77 -7.20
C ARG A 151 -4.22 -6.43 -7.84
N ILE A 152 -3.26 -5.52 -7.85
CA ILE A 152 -3.28 -4.26 -8.60
C ILE A 152 -1.98 -4.14 -9.39
N ASN A 153 -2.07 -4.13 -10.72
CA ASN A 153 -0.94 -3.91 -11.60
C ASN A 153 -1.12 -2.61 -12.39
N LEU A 154 -0.06 -1.81 -12.45
CA LEU A 154 0.03 -0.65 -13.34
C LEU A 154 0.81 -1.04 -14.58
N MET A 155 0.27 -0.73 -15.75
CA MET A 155 0.87 -1.08 -17.04
C MET A 155 1.20 0.20 -17.81
N GLY A 156 2.40 0.26 -18.37
CA GLY A 156 2.88 1.48 -19.00
C GLY A 156 4.33 1.41 -19.46
N GLN A 157 5.02 2.54 -19.31
CA GLN A 157 6.42 2.73 -19.69
C GLN A 157 7.14 3.49 -18.59
N LEU A 158 8.24 2.93 -18.09
CA LEU A 158 9.10 3.61 -17.12
C LEU A 158 9.70 4.89 -17.73
N LEU A 159 9.75 5.94 -16.93
CA LEU A 159 10.53 7.13 -17.24
C LEU A 159 12.00 6.86 -16.91
N SER A 160 12.89 7.51 -17.66
CA SER A 160 14.32 7.46 -17.39
C SER A 160 14.66 8.57 -16.41
N GLU A 161 14.35 8.34 -15.14
CA GLU A 161 14.65 9.26 -14.04
C GLU A 161 15.52 8.55 -13.01
N GLU A 162 16.46 9.29 -12.42
CA GLU A 162 17.22 8.79 -11.30
C GLU A 162 16.28 8.56 -10.11
N PRO A 163 16.36 7.40 -9.42
CA PRO A 163 15.56 7.16 -8.24
C PRO A 163 15.83 8.23 -7.18
N ARG A 164 14.82 8.54 -6.36
CA ARG A 164 15.02 9.45 -5.22
C ARG A 164 16.03 8.82 -4.26
N ALA A 165 17.13 9.52 -4.01
CA ALA A 165 18.17 9.04 -3.11
C ALA A 165 17.67 9.07 -1.66
N ASN A 166 17.77 7.93 -0.98
CA ASN A 166 17.58 7.86 0.46
C ASN A 166 18.87 8.29 1.17
N ILE A 167 18.95 9.58 1.48
CA ILE A 167 20.16 10.16 2.09
C ILE A 167 20.45 9.66 3.51
N LEU A 168 19.52 8.92 4.14
CA LEU A 168 19.72 8.32 5.45
C LEU A 168 20.55 7.03 5.38
N GLU A 169 20.61 6.32 4.25
CA GLU A 169 21.46 5.12 4.09
C GLU A 169 22.94 5.41 4.38
N ASP A 170 23.36 6.63 4.03
CA ASP A 170 24.71 7.15 4.22
C ASP A 170 24.90 7.88 5.58
N ALA A 171 23.87 7.96 6.41
CA ALA A 171 23.92 8.72 7.67
C ALA A 171 24.70 7.99 8.77
N VAL A 172 25.40 8.78 9.59
CA VAL A 172 26.06 8.27 10.80
C VAL A 172 25.07 8.34 11.96
N ILE A 173 24.78 7.20 12.58
CA ILE A 173 23.96 7.12 13.79
C ILE A 173 24.86 7.35 15.00
N SER A 174 24.63 8.44 15.75
CA SER A 174 25.47 8.79 16.91
C SER A 174 24.83 8.46 18.25
N HIS A 175 23.51 8.27 18.27
CA HIS A 175 22.77 7.96 19.48
C HIS A 175 21.60 7.04 19.14
N VAL A 176 21.41 6.02 19.98
CA VAL A 176 20.22 5.17 20.00
C VAL A 176 19.83 4.98 21.45
N SER A 177 18.59 5.27 21.78
CA SER A 177 18.03 5.16 23.13
C SER A 177 17.83 3.71 23.58
N ASN A 178 17.29 2.86 22.70
CA ASN A 178 17.02 1.46 22.98
C ASN A 178 17.06 0.62 21.69
N GLU A 179 17.75 -0.52 21.72
CA GLU A 179 17.80 -1.50 20.61
C GLU A 179 17.29 -2.86 21.11
N HIS A 180 15.97 -3.02 21.26
CA HIS A 180 15.40 -4.28 21.75
C HIS A 180 15.37 -5.35 20.65
N TYR A 181 14.85 -5.01 19.47
CA TYR A 181 14.96 -5.81 18.26
C TYR A 181 15.45 -4.97 17.08
N GLY A 182 16.40 -5.53 16.34
CA GLY A 182 17.08 -4.87 15.22
C GLY A 182 17.78 -3.57 15.63
N LYS A 183 18.19 -2.78 14.63
CA LYS A 183 18.91 -1.52 14.81
C LYS A 183 18.32 -0.42 13.95
N PRO A 184 18.46 0.87 14.31
CA PRO A 184 17.99 1.96 13.46
C PRO A 184 18.54 1.91 12.04
N LYS A 185 19.75 1.37 11.85
CA LYS A 185 20.35 1.17 10.51
C LYS A 185 19.55 0.21 9.63
N ASP A 186 18.98 -0.84 10.21
CA ASP A 186 18.18 -1.83 9.46
C ASP A 186 16.89 -1.18 8.91
N ALA A 187 16.41 -0.11 9.54
CA ALA A 187 15.28 0.69 9.06
C ALA A 187 15.66 1.71 7.97
N LEU A 188 16.96 1.93 7.69
CA LEU A 188 17.41 2.92 6.71
C LEU A 188 17.54 2.35 5.30
N ASP A 189 17.80 1.05 5.14
CA ASP A 189 18.03 0.44 3.82
C ASP A 189 16.77 0.47 2.92
N GLY A 190 15.59 0.69 3.50
CA GLY A 190 14.34 0.95 2.75
C GLY A 190 13.85 -0.20 1.86
N ASN A 191 14.52 -1.35 1.86
CA ASN A 191 14.22 -2.49 1.00
C ASN A 191 13.46 -3.58 1.77
N ARG A 192 12.25 -3.90 1.30
CA ARG A 192 11.42 -5.00 1.83
C ARG A 192 11.69 -6.29 1.07
N GLU A 193 12.82 -6.92 1.33
CA GLU A 193 13.17 -8.20 0.69
C GLU A 193 12.68 -9.44 1.47
N VAL A 194 12.33 -9.26 2.74
CA VAL A 194 11.97 -10.35 3.67
C VAL A 194 10.53 -10.21 4.18
N ASP A 195 9.93 -11.33 4.54
CA ASP A 195 8.54 -11.47 5.01
C ASP A 195 8.41 -11.46 6.55
N TYR A 196 9.49 -11.08 7.24
CA TYR A 196 9.54 -10.90 8.69
C TYR A 196 10.02 -9.48 9.04
N MET A 197 9.78 -9.05 10.27
CA MET A 197 10.21 -7.73 10.75
C MET A 197 11.73 -7.58 10.64
N LEU A 198 12.15 -6.69 9.74
CA LEU A 198 13.51 -6.18 9.64
C LEU A 198 13.44 -4.66 9.76
N GLY A 199 13.87 -4.15 10.92
CA GLY A 199 13.74 -2.74 11.26
C GLY A 199 14.25 -2.48 12.68
N TRP A 200 13.70 -1.46 13.33
CA TRP A 200 14.08 -1.08 14.70
C TRP A 200 12.87 -1.05 15.62
N GLU A 201 12.90 -1.86 16.68
CA GLU A 201 11.87 -1.90 17.72
C GLU A 201 12.51 -1.68 19.10
N SER A 202 11.85 -0.84 19.90
CA SER A 202 12.22 -0.58 21.28
C SER A 202 11.42 -1.44 22.26
N ALA A 203 11.95 -1.62 23.47
CA ALA A 203 11.25 -2.34 24.53
C ALA A 203 9.99 -1.59 24.99
N ARG A 204 8.95 -2.33 25.39
CA ARG A 204 7.66 -1.78 25.87
C ARG A 204 7.76 -0.86 27.09
N THR A 205 8.87 -0.91 27.81
CA THR A 205 9.13 -0.05 28.98
C THR A 205 9.68 1.33 28.60
N GLY A 206 9.98 1.55 27.32
CA GLY A 206 10.52 2.79 26.78
C GLY A 206 9.52 3.93 26.73
N PHE A 207 10.00 5.17 26.80
CA PHE A 207 9.19 6.38 26.65
C PHE A 207 10.00 7.47 25.96
N GLY A 208 9.57 7.87 24.76
CA GLY A 208 10.29 8.85 23.95
C GLY A 208 11.56 8.29 23.29
N GLU A 209 11.51 7.04 22.85
CA GLU A 209 12.63 6.39 22.18
C GLU A 209 13.01 7.14 20.90
N GLN A 210 14.30 7.34 20.73
CA GLN A 210 14.92 8.15 19.70
C GLN A 210 16.21 7.52 19.17
N ALA A 211 16.50 7.84 17.91
CA ALA A 211 17.80 7.66 17.29
C ALA A 211 18.21 8.98 16.62
N LEU A 212 19.50 9.33 16.69
CA LEU A 212 20.04 10.56 16.09
C LEU A 212 20.87 10.22 14.86
N PHE A 213 20.43 10.73 13.71
CA PHE A 213 21.07 10.53 12.41
C PHE A 213 21.81 11.80 11.98
N HIS A 214 23.10 11.68 11.69
CA HIS A 214 23.90 12.74 11.09
C HIS A 214 24.00 12.52 9.59
N LEU A 215 23.33 13.38 8.83
CA LEU A 215 23.46 13.40 7.38
C LEU A 215 24.92 13.66 6.99
N LYS A 216 25.40 12.92 5.97
CA LYS A 216 26.76 13.05 5.45
C LYS A 216 27.09 14.46 4.96
N ASN A 217 26.10 15.14 4.38
CA ASN A 217 26.18 16.54 3.96
C ASN A 217 24.88 17.27 4.33
N PRO A 218 24.91 18.60 4.57
CA PRO A 218 23.70 19.40 4.63
C PRO A 218 22.85 19.22 3.37
N ALA A 219 21.55 19.05 3.53
CA ALA A 219 20.62 18.79 2.42
C ALA A 219 19.29 19.53 2.63
N ILE A 220 18.60 19.85 1.53
CA ILE A 220 17.20 20.29 1.56
C ILE A 220 16.34 19.04 1.55
N ILE A 221 15.59 18.83 2.63
CA ILE A 221 14.71 17.67 2.77
C ILE A 221 13.38 17.98 2.09
N GLN A 222 13.06 17.22 1.05
CA GLN A 222 11.78 17.33 0.35
C GLN A 222 10.70 16.48 1.01
N GLU A 223 11.07 15.33 1.57
CA GLU A 223 10.14 14.34 2.10
C GLU A 223 10.81 13.57 3.26
N ILE A 224 10.00 13.18 4.24
CA ILE A 224 10.38 12.24 5.31
C ILE A 224 9.37 11.10 5.27
N VAL A 225 9.86 9.89 5.06
CA VAL A 225 9.05 8.67 5.06
C VAL A 225 9.33 7.93 6.37
N VAL A 226 8.29 7.70 7.16
CA VAL A 226 8.36 6.84 8.34
C VAL A 226 7.53 5.60 8.04
N ASP A 227 8.20 4.46 7.98
CA ASP A 227 7.60 3.17 7.66
C ASP A 227 7.63 2.29 8.92
N THR A 228 6.45 2.03 9.49
CA THR A 228 6.30 1.26 10.73
C THR A 228 5.85 -0.18 10.48
N TYR A 229 6.19 -0.73 9.32
CA TYR A 229 5.83 -2.10 8.96
C TYR A 229 6.35 -3.14 9.96
N MET A 230 5.54 -4.17 10.23
CA MET A 230 5.91 -5.40 10.95
C MET A 230 5.72 -6.60 10.04
#